data_AF-A0A2D4P5A8-F1
#
_entry.id   AF-A0A2D4P5A8-F1
#
_cell.length_a   1.000
_cell.length_b   1.000
_cell.length_c   1.000
_cell.angle_alpha   90.00
_cell.angle_beta   90.00
_cell.angle_gamma   90.00
#
_symmetry.space_group_name_H-M   'P 1'
#
loop_
_entity.id
_entity.type
_entity.pdbx_description
1 polymer ?
#
loop_
_entity_poly.entity_id
_entity_poly.type
_entity_poly.pdbx_seq_one_letter_code
_entity_poly.pdbx_strand_id
1 'polypeptide(L)'
;IMLMPDDFKAYSKIKVDNHLFNKENMPSHFKFKEYCPMVFRNLRERFGIDDQDFQNSLTRSCPLANDSPARSGARFHSSYDKRYVIKTITSEDVAEMHNILKKYHQYIVECHGNTLLPQFLGMYRLTVDGIEVYMIVTRNVFSHRLSVYRKYDLKGSTVAREASDKEKAKELPTFKDNDFINDGQKIYINEANKKMFLEKLKKDVE
;
A
#
# COMPACT_ATOMS: atom_id res chain seq x y z
N ILE A 1 -21.81 -7.95 4.11
CA ILE A 1 -21.93 -7.38 5.49
C ILE A 1 -22.25 -5.89 5.38
N MET A 2 -23.22 -5.39 6.16
CA MET A 2 -23.49 -3.95 6.27
C MET A 2 -22.57 -3.37 7.37
N LEU A 3 -21.77 -2.35 7.02
CA LEU A 3 -20.90 -1.66 7.97
C LEU A 3 -21.65 -0.50 8.65
N MET A 4 -21.46 -0.34 9.95
CA MET A 4 -22.04 0.71 10.76
C MET A 4 -21.06 1.87 10.94
N PRO A 5 -21.52 3.09 11.26
CA PRO A 5 -20.63 4.24 11.48
C PRO A 5 -19.52 3.99 12.50
N ASP A 6 -19.77 3.17 13.52
CA ASP A 6 -18.79 2.84 14.56
C ASP A 6 -17.65 1.96 14.05
N ASP A 7 -17.86 1.15 13.00
CA ASP A 7 -16.82 0.31 12.40
C ASP A 7 -15.67 1.15 11.83
N PHE A 8 -15.95 2.39 11.39
CA PHE A 8 -14.98 3.33 10.83
C PHE A 8 -14.16 4.07 11.90
N LYS A 9 -14.49 3.89 13.18
CA LYS A 9 -13.76 4.42 14.35
C LYS A 9 -13.22 3.31 15.25
N ALA A 10 -13.67 2.07 15.04
CA ALA A 10 -13.28 0.91 15.81
C ALA A 10 -11.79 0.61 15.69
N TYR A 11 -11.25 -0.06 16.70
CA TYR A 11 -9.90 -0.60 16.68
C TYR A 11 -9.81 -1.82 17.60
N SER A 12 -8.86 -2.71 17.30
CA SER A 12 -8.42 -3.76 18.21
C SER A 12 -7.01 -3.43 18.68
N LYS A 13 -6.72 -3.62 19.97
CA LYS A 13 -5.40 -3.36 20.55
C LYS A 13 -4.99 -4.52 21.45
N ILE A 14 -3.80 -5.04 21.17
CA ILE A 14 -3.17 -6.10 21.93
C ILE A 14 -1.88 -5.53 22.54
N LYS A 15 -1.66 -5.82 23.82
CA LYS A 15 -0.40 -5.56 24.53
C LYS A 15 0.15 -6.91 24.98
N VAL A 16 1.40 -7.18 24.68
CA VAL A 16 2.09 -8.41 25.04
C VAL A 16 3.26 -8.06 25.95
N ASP A 17 3.32 -8.72 27.10
CA ASP A 17 4.37 -8.59 28.11
C ASP A 17 4.81 -10.00 28.54
N ASN A 18 5.86 -10.50 27.90
CA ASN A 18 6.39 -11.85 28.13
C ASN A 18 7.57 -11.80 29.11
N HIS A 19 7.55 -12.65 30.14
CA HIS A 19 8.67 -12.85 31.05
C HIS A 19 9.33 -14.21 30.78
N LEU A 20 10.59 -14.21 30.31
CA LEU A 20 11.38 -15.44 30.04
C LEU A 20 10.69 -16.45 29.10
N PHE A 21 9.84 -15.96 28.18
CA PHE A 21 9.10 -16.79 27.23
C PHE A 21 9.31 -16.30 25.80
N ASN A 22 9.57 -17.22 24.87
CA ASN A 22 9.70 -16.99 23.42
C ASN A 22 10.65 -15.84 23.00
N LYS A 23 11.70 -15.58 23.77
CA LYS A 23 12.64 -14.45 23.55
C LYS A 23 13.42 -14.55 22.24
N GLU A 24 13.59 -15.75 21.70
CA GLU A 24 14.34 -15.98 20.46
C GLU A 24 13.57 -15.52 19.21
N ASN A 25 12.23 -15.56 19.25
CA ASN A 25 11.40 -15.27 18.08
C ASN A 25 10.70 -13.91 18.14
N MET A 26 10.36 -13.40 19.35
CA MET A 26 9.55 -12.20 19.52
C MET A 26 10.11 -11.27 20.59
N PRO A 27 9.98 -9.93 20.43
CA PRO A 27 10.26 -8.99 21.50
C PRO A 27 9.44 -9.31 22.76
N SER A 28 10.03 -9.10 23.94
CA SER A 28 9.34 -9.38 25.21
C SER A 28 8.20 -8.40 25.49
N HIS A 29 8.29 -7.17 24.98
CA HIS A 29 7.29 -6.12 25.19
C HIS A 29 6.93 -5.47 23.86
N PHE A 30 5.67 -5.62 23.44
CA PHE A 30 5.17 -4.92 22.27
C PHE A 30 3.67 -4.65 22.35
N LYS A 31 3.22 -3.69 21.56
CA LYS A 31 1.79 -3.40 21.35
C LYS A 31 1.50 -3.47 19.87
N PHE A 32 0.36 -4.07 19.53
CA PHE A 32 -0.16 -4.11 18.18
C PHE A 32 -1.56 -3.53 18.19
N LYS A 33 -1.84 -2.59 17.29
CA LYS A 33 -3.17 -2.01 17.10
C LYS A 33 -3.57 -2.17 15.64
N GLU A 34 -4.76 -2.71 15.42
CA GLU A 34 -5.43 -2.74 14.12
C GLU A 34 -6.55 -1.70 14.11
N TYR A 35 -6.59 -0.86 13.08
CA TYR A 35 -7.63 0.15 12.90
C TYR A 35 -8.73 -0.38 12.00
N CYS A 36 -9.99 -0.08 12.32
CA CYS A 36 -11.18 -0.44 11.54
C CYS A 36 -11.22 -1.89 11.00
N PRO A 37 -11.03 -2.94 11.84
CA PRO A 37 -10.84 -4.32 11.36
C PRO A 37 -11.96 -4.81 10.41
N MET A 38 -13.20 -4.47 10.75
CA MET A 38 -14.39 -4.85 9.98
C MET A 38 -14.43 -4.19 8.60
N VAL A 39 -13.99 -2.93 8.52
CA VAL A 39 -13.93 -2.17 7.27
C VAL A 39 -12.88 -2.78 6.34
N PHE A 40 -11.66 -3.01 6.84
CA PHE A 40 -10.58 -3.58 6.02
C PHE A 40 -10.83 -5.05 5.65
N ARG A 41 -11.52 -5.83 6.49
CA ARG A 41 -12.02 -7.15 6.09
C ARG A 41 -12.99 -7.07 4.92
N ASN A 42 -13.97 -6.16 4.96
CA ASN A 42 -14.90 -6.01 3.84
C ASN A 42 -14.22 -5.42 2.58
N LEU A 43 -13.20 -4.57 2.72
CA LEU A 43 -12.39 -4.12 1.59
C LEU A 43 -11.64 -5.29 0.95
N ARG A 44 -11.00 -6.16 1.74
CA ARG A 44 -10.34 -7.39 1.23
C ARG A 44 -11.33 -8.26 0.43
N GLU A 45 -12.52 -8.51 0.97
CA GLU A 45 -13.59 -9.25 0.27
C GLU A 45 -13.95 -8.59 -1.07
N ARG A 46 -14.15 -7.26 -1.11
CA ARG A 46 -14.48 -6.52 -2.33
C ARG A 46 -13.37 -6.51 -3.37
N PHE A 47 -12.12 -6.66 -2.94
CA PHE A 47 -10.97 -6.82 -3.83
C PHE A 47 -10.69 -8.28 -4.19
N GLY A 48 -11.55 -9.23 -3.81
CA GLY A 48 -11.39 -10.65 -4.09
C GLY A 48 -10.17 -11.25 -3.38
N ILE A 49 -9.89 -10.80 -2.15
CA ILE A 49 -8.80 -11.29 -1.31
C ILE A 49 -9.41 -12.07 -0.16
N ASP A 50 -9.05 -13.35 -0.08
CA ASP A 50 -9.37 -14.19 1.06
C ASP A 50 -8.49 -13.83 2.27
N ASP A 51 -9.08 -13.87 3.47
CA ASP A 51 -8.41 -13.47 4.71
C ASP A 51 -7.28 -14.41 5.09
N GLN A 52 -7.42 -15.72 4.84
CA GLN A 52 -6.40 -16.73 5.12
C GLN A 52 -5.23 -16.58 4.16
N ASP A 53 -5.50 -16.34 2.88
CA ASP A 53 -4.46 -16.04 1.88
C ASP A 53 -3.71 -14.75 2.22
N PHE A 54 -4.43 -13.69 2.61
CA PHE A 54 -3.82 -12.43 3.04
C PHE A 54 -2.88 -12.62 4.23
N GLN A 55 -3.34 -13.33 5.26
CA GLN A 55 -2.52 -13.68 6.43
C GLN A 55 -1.28 -14.47 6.00
N ASN A 56 -1.46 -15.54 5.21
CA ASN A 56 -0.37 -16.39 4.76
C ASN A 56 0.70 -15.60 4.00
N SER A 57 0.32 -14.73 3.05
CA SER A 57 1.25 -13.87 2.32
C SER A 57 2.06 -12.93 3.22
N LEU A 58 1.48 -12.45 4.32
CA LEU A 58 2.14 -11.50 5.21
C LEU A 58 2.97 -12.17 6.32
N THR A 59 2.66 -13.41 6.71
CA THR A 59 3.28 -14.03 7.89
C THR A 59 4.05 -15.31 7.62
N ARG A 60 3.89 -15.97 6.46
CA ARG A 60 4.60 -17.22 6.16
C ARG A 60 6.11 -17.03 6.01
N SER A 61 6.54 -15.84 5.57
CA SER A 61 7.95 -15.44 5.51
C SER A 61 8.05 -13.93 5.71
N CYS A 62 9.19 -13.49 6.24
CA CYS A 62 9.46 -12.07 6.49
C CYS A 62 9.29 -11.24 5.19
N PRO A 63 8.56 -10.11 5.24
CA PRO A 63 8.51 -9.16 4.13
C PRO A 63 9.88 -8.63 3.72
N LEU A 64 10.09 -8.47 2.42
CA LEU A 64 11.35 -8.00 1.84
C LEU A 64 11.39 -6.47 1.84
N ALA A 65 12.42 -5.87 2.41
CA ALA A 65 12.63 -4.42 2.35
C ALA A 65 12.93 -3.98 0.91
N ASN A 66 12.34 -2.88 0.48
CA ASN A 66 12.69 -2.24 -0.79
C ASN A 66 13.70 -1.12 -0.49
N ASP A 67 14.94 -1.24 -0.98
CA ASP A 67 16.07 -0.32 -0.72
C ASP A 67 15.93 1.08 -1.36
N SER A 68 14.72 1.45 -1.82
CA SER A 68 14.43 2.77 -2.34
C SER A 68 13.76 3.62 -1.28
N PRO A 69 14.50 4.41 -0.47
CA PRO A 69 13.88 5.41 0.38
C PRO A 69 13.10 6.37 -0.52
N ALA A 70 11.78 6.43 -0.34
CA ALA A 70 11.01 7.50 -0.96
C ALA A 70 11.53 8.84 -0.43
N ARG A 71 11.38 9.90 -1.23
CA ARG A 71 11.79 11.27 -0.87
C ARG A 71 11.20 11.73 0.47
N SER A 72 10.11 11.13 0.93
CA SER A 72 9.41 11.40 2.19
C SER A 72 9.92 10.58 3.40
N GLY A 73 10.96 9.77 3.27
CA GLY A 73 11.43 8.88 4.34
C GLY A 73 10.53 7.65 4.57
N ALA A 74 9.47 7.48 3.77
CA ALA A 74 8.60 6.30 3.85
C ALA A 74 9.36 5.04 3.44
N ARG A 75 9.30 4.02 4.30
CA ARG A 75 9.86 2.68 4.07
C ARG A 75 8.80 1.79 3.44
N PHE A 76 9.22 0.95 2.52
CA PHE A 76 8.35 -0.01 1.84
C PHE A 76 8.91 -1.41 2.03
N HIS A 77 8.02 -2.34 2.34
CA HIS A 77 8.30 -3.77 2.27
C HIS A 77 7.31 -4.41 1.31
N SER A 78 7.73 -5.50 0.68
CA SER A 78 6.86 -6.34 -0.13
C SER A 78 6.64 -7.66 0.60
N SER A 79 5.44 -8.23 0.55
CA SER A 79 5.22 -9.61 1.01
C SER A 79 6.18 -10.56 0.28
N TYR A 80 6.52 -11.70 0.88
CA TYR A 80 7.48 -12.63 0.29
C TYR A 80 7.05 -13.15 -1.10
N ASP A 81 5.74 -13.22 -1.33
CA ASP A 81 5.12 -13.61 -2.59
C ASP A 81 4.82 -12.42 -3.52
N LYS A 82 5.28 -11.21 -3.15
CA LYS A 82 5.17 -9.95 -3.91
C LYS A 82 3.73 -9.49 -4.19
N ARG A 83 2.72 -10.07 -3.54
CA ARG A 83 1.31 -9.71 -3.72
C ARG A 83 0.93 -8.39 -3.05
N TYR A 84 1.56 -8.07 -1.92
CA TYR A 84 1.21 -6.93 -1.09
C TYR A 84 2.41 -6.04 -0.82
N VAL A 85 2.13 -4.76 -0.59
CA VAL A 85 3.12 -3.76 -0.18
C VAL A 85 2.72 -3.27 1.20
N ILE A 86 3.68 -3.24 2.12
CA ILE A 86 3.55 -2.68 3.47
C ILE A 86 4.32 -1.36 3.46
N LYS A 87 3.60 -0.26 3.62
CA LYS A 87 4.18 1.08 3.63
C LYS A 87 4.15 1.64 5.04
N THR A 88 5.29 2.14 5.51
CA THR A 88 5.33 2.98 6.71
C THR A 88 4.74 4.35 6.39
N ILE A 89 3.80 4.78 7.23
CA ILE A 89 3.08 6.05 7.11
C ILE A 89 3.23 6.86 8.40
N THR A 90 2.87 8.14 8.38
CA THR A 90 2.90 8.98 9.58
C THR A 90 1.59 8.90 10.38
N SER A 91 1.55 9.49 11.57
CA SER A 91 0.31 9.66 12.34
C SER A 91 -0.72 10.53 11.61
N GLU A 92 -0.26 11.52 10.85
CA GLU A 92 -1.09 12.42 10.06
C GLU A 92 -1.72 11.66 8.88
N ASP A 93 -0.95 10.79 8.21
CA ASP A 93 -1.48 9.90 7.17
C ASP A 93 -2.59 8.97 7.71
N VAL A 94 -2.45 8.49 8.95
CA VAL A 94 -3.48 7.66 9.62
C VAL A 94 -4.74 8.48 9.89
N ALA A 95 -4.59 9.71 10.37
CA ALA A 95 -5.73 10.61 10.60
C ALA A 95 -6.45 10.93 9.28
N GLU A 96 -5.70 11.20 8.21
CA GLU A 96 -6.28 11.47 6.90
C GLU A 96 -6.96 10.23 6.31
N MET A 97 -6.37 9.04 6.50
CA MET A 97 -7.03 7.79 6.13
C MET A 97 -8.39 7.65 6.82
N HIS A 98 -8.48 7.93 8.12
CA HIS A 98 -9.78 7.91 8.82
C HIS A 98 -10.78 8.94 8.27
N ASN A 99 -10.31 10.13 7.86
CA ASN A 99 -11.16 11.16 7.25
C ASN A 99 -11.81 10.69 5.94
N ILE A 100 -11.05 9.94 5.12
CA ILE A 100 -11.51 9.47 3.81
C ILE A 100 -12.13 8.07 3.83
N LEU A 101 -11.88 7.24 4.85
CA LEU A 101 -12.17 5.80 4.83
C LEU A 101 -13.63 5.47 4.50
N LYS A 102 -14.58 6.26 5.03
CA LYS A 102 -16.01 6.08 4.73
C LYS A 102 -16.34 6.35 3.27
N LYS A 103 -15.82 7.45 2.72
CA LYS A 103 -16.02 7.82 1.31
C LYS A 103 -15.30 6.84 0.38
N TYR A 104 -14.07 6.47 0.73
CA TYR A 104 -13.30 5.45 0.01
C TYR A 104 -14.04 4.12 -0.03
N HIS A 105 -14.52 3.60 1.11
CA HIS A 105 -15.28 2.36 1.15
C HIS A 105 -16.53 2.43 0.25
N GLN A 106 -17.31 3.52 0.36
CA GLN A 106 -18.48 3.75 -0.49
C GLN A 106 -18.10 3.74 -1.98
N TYR A 107 -17.03 4.44 -2.36
CA TYR A 107 -16.52 4.45 -3.73
C TYR A 107 -16.18 3.04 -4.22
N ILE A 108 -15.49 2.24 -3.40
CA ILE A 108 -15.16 0.83 -3.71
C ILE A 108 -16.43 -0.02 -3.87
N VAL A 109 -17.50 0.27 -3.12
CA VAL A 109 -18.80 -0.39 -3.31
C VAL A 109 -19.38 -0.06 -4.68
N GLU A 110 -19.44 1.22 -5.03
CA GLU A 110 -20.07 1.71 -6.26
C GLU A 110 -19.30 1.28 -7.51
N CYS A 111 -17.96 1.31 -7.47
CA CYS A 111 -17.11 0.88 -8.58
C CYS A 111 -16.85 -0.64 -8.59
N HIS A 112 -17.42 -1.39 -7.64
CA HIS A 112 -17.24 -2.84 -7.50
C HIS A 112 -15.76 -3.25 -7.41
N GLY A 113 -14.95 -2.46 -6.70
CA GLY A 113 -13.50 -2.67 -6.56
C GLY A 113 -12.66 -2.38 -7.82
N ASN A 114 -13.29 -1.93 -8.91
CA ASN A 114 -12.63 -1.68 -10.19
C ASN A 114 -12.13 -0.23 -10.29
N THR A 115 -10.97 0.04 -9.68
CA THR A 115 -10.36 1.38 -9.56
C THR A 115 -8.84 1.30 -9.78
N LEU A 116 -8.22 2.43 -10.15
CA LEU A 116 -6.76 2.62 -10.17
C LEU A 116 -6.22 3.15 -8.82
N LEU A 117 -7.09 3.53 -7.88
CA LEU A 117 -6.70 3.94 -6.54
C LEU A 117 -5.99 2.79 -5.80
N PRO A 118 -5.12 3.10 -4.82
CA PRO A 118 -4.53 2.07 -3.98
C PRO A 118 -5.63 1.22 -3.32
N GLN A 119 -5.49 -0.10 -3.39
CA GLN A 119 -6.40 -1.02 -2.72
C GLN A 119 -5.92 -1.21 -1.28
N PHE A 120 -6.52 -0.51 -0.32
CA PHE A 120 -6.13 -0.57 1.09
C PHE A 120 -6.71 -1.81 1.77
N LEU A 121 -5.85 -2.60 2.40
CA LEU A 121 -6.16 -3.96 2.89
C LEU A 121 -6.04 -4.12 4.40
N GLY A 122 -5.37 -3.18 5.06
CA GLY A 122 -5.20 -3.16 6.52
C GLY A 122 -4.38 -1.95 6.95
N MET A 123 -4.65 -1.46 8.15
CA MET A 123 -3.92 -0.34 8.75
C MET A 123 -3.59 -0.68 10.20
N TYR A 124 -2.31 -0.55 10.56
CA TYR A 124 -1.76 -1.05 11.80
C TYR A 124 -0.85 -0.03 12.48
N ARG A 125 -0.75 -0.14 13.81
CA ARG A 125 0.31 0.51 14.59
C ARG A 125 1.03 -0.54 15.43
N LEU A 126 2.34 -0.56 15.30
CA LEU A 126 3.24 -1.41 16.08
C LEU A 126 4.04 -0.53 17.05
N THR A 127 4.13 -0.94 18.31
CA THR A 127 5.03 -0.34 19.30
C THR A 127 5.97 -1.41 19.82
N VAL A 128 7.27 -1.30 19.59
CA VAL A 128 8.31 -2.21 20.09
C VAL A 128 9.41 -1.36 20.71
N ASP A 129 9.83 -1.68 21.93
CA ASP A 129 10.90 -0.97 22.65
C ASP A 129 10.72 0.56 22.70
N GLY A 130 9.45 0.99 22.83
CA GLY A 130 9.08 2.42 22.87
C GLY A 130 8.99 3.11 21.50
N ILE A 131 9.40 2.46 20.42
CA ILE A 131 9.32 3.00 19.06
C ILE A 131 7.95 2.67 18.46
N GLU A 132 7.21 3.70 18.04
CA GLU A 132 5.93 3.55 17.34
C GLU A 132 6.12 3.63 15.82
N VAL A 133 5.51 2.68 15.10
CA VAL A 133 5.50 2.63 13.63
C VAL A 133 4.07 2.41 13.16
N TYR A 134 3.63 3.24 12.21
CA TYR A 134 2.32 3.12 11.56
C TYR A 134 2.52 2.51 10.18
N MET A 135 1.64 1.59 9.80
CA MET A 135 1.74 0.83 8.56
C MET A 135 0.39 0.74 7.88
N ILE A 136 0.39 0.84 6.56
CA ILE A 136 -0.74 0.50 5.71
C ILE A 136 -0.34 -0.57 4.71
N VAL A 137 -1.22 -1.54 4.49
CA VAL A 137 -1.02 -2.62 3.54
C VAL A 137 -1.87 -2.37 2.32
N THR A 138 -1.26 -2.44 1.13
CA THR A 138 -1.96 -2.34 -0.14
C THR A 138 -1.68 -3.53 -1.05
N ARG A 139 -2.54 -3.75 -2.04
CA ARG A 139 -2.16 -4.61 -3.18
C ARG A 139 -0.94 -4.03 -3.88
N ASN A 140 -0.02 -4.89 -4.32
CA ASN A 140 1.06 -4.48 -5.20
C ASN A 140 0.51 -4.12 -6.58
N VAL A 141 0.87 -2.95 -7.09
CA VAL A 141 0.48 -2.50 -8.45
C VAL A 141 1.19 -3.34 -9.52
N PHE A 142 2.40 -3.82 -9.22
CA PHE A 142 3.15 -4.67 -10.12
C PHE A 142 2.75 -6.14 -9.99
N SER A 143 2.96 -6.88 -11.07
CA SER A 143 2.71 -8.32 -11.09
C SER A 143 3.56 -9.05 -10.04
N HIS A 144 2.96 -10.02 -9.36
CA HIS A 144 3.68 -10.92 -8.46
C HIS A 144 4.54 -11.96 -9.20
N ARG A 145 4.38 -12.09 -10.53
CA ARG A 145 5.10 -13.10 -11.36
C ARG A 145 5.98 -12.48 -12.43
N LEU A 146 5.54 -11.38 -13.04
CA LEU A 146 6.25 -10.75 -14.16
C LEU A 146 7.18 -9.68 -13.62
N SER A 147 8.46 -9.75 -13.98
CA SER A 147 9.45 -8.75 -13.60
C SER A 147 9.18 -7.42 -14.32
N VAL A 148 9.36 -6.34 -13.58
CA VAL A 148 9.26 -4.98 -14.12
C VAL A 148 10.67 -4.54 -14.49
N TYR A 149 10.90 -4.22 -15.76
CA TYR A 149 12.21 -3.79 -16.26
C TYR A 149 12.37 -2.27 -16.30
N ARG A 150 11.28 -1.51 -16.15
CA ARG A 150 11.27 -0.04 -16.21
C ARG A 150 10.11 0.52 -15.40
N LYS A 151 10.33 1.57 -14.61
CA LYS A 151 9.32 2.20 -13.75
C LYS A 151 9.29 3.71 -13.94
N TYR A 152 8.09 4.28 -13.85
CA TYR A 152 7.87 5.72 -13.87
C TYR A 152 6.94 6.14 -12.71
N ASP A 153 7.26 7.24 -12.04
CA ASP A 153 6.34 8.03 -11.23
C ASP A 153 5.91 9.22 -12.09
N LEU A 154 4.62 9.34 -12.42
CA LEU A 154 4.09 10.39 -13.30
C LEU A 154 3.09 11.26 -12.54
N LYS A 155 3.20 12.58 -12.68
CA LYS A 155 2.34 13.57 -12.00
C LYS A 155 1.75 14.62 -12.93
N GLY A 156 2.25 14.73 -14.16
CA GLY A 156 1.84 15.75 -15.14
C GLY A 156 2.48 17.13 -14.96
N SER A 157 3.23 17.35 -13.88
CA SER A 157 4.05 18.55 -13.69
C SER A 157 5.45 18.38 -14.34
N THR A 158 6.15 19.49 -14.57
CA THR A 158 7.49 19.48 -15.19
C THR A 158 8.61 19.89 -14.23
N VAL A 159 8.29 20.58 -13.14
CA VAL A 159 9.27 21.08 -12.16
C VAL A 159 9.76 19.96 -11.26
N ALA A 160 11.08 19.72 -11.24
CA ALA A 160 11.74 18.67 -10.46
C ALA A 160 11.20 17.24 -10.73
N ARG A 161 10.75 17.01 -11.97
CA ARG A 161 10.23 15.74 -12.48
C ARG A 161 11.22 15.00 -13.38
N GLU A 162 12.47 14.98 -12.95
CA GLU A 162 13.53 14.11 -13.47
C GLU A 162 14.09 13.24 -12.34
N ALA A 163 14.50 12.01 -12.64
CA ALA A 163 15.23 11.15 -11.73
C ALA A 163 16.63 11.71 -11.46
N SER A 164 17.07 11.66 -10.20
CA SER A 164 18.44 12.09 -9.86
C SER A 164 19.45 11.06 -10.36
N ASP A 165 20.71 11.47 -10.50
CA ASP A 165 21.79 10.56 -10.91
C ASP A 165 21.92 9.35 -9.97
N LYS A 166 21.72 9.58 -8.67
CA LYS A 166 21.67 8.50 -7.66
C LYS A 166 20.54 7.49 -7.91
N GLU A 167 19.37 7.93 -8.37
CA GLU A 167 18.26 7.03 -8.71
C GLU A 167 18.54 6.29 -10.03
N LYS A 168 19.08 7.00 -11.03
CA LYS A 168 19.46 6.44 -12.34
C LYS A 168 20.56 5.37 -12.24
N ALA A 169 21.40 5.42 -11.20
CA ALA A 169 22.45 4.44 -10.93
C ALA A 169 21.95 3.10 -10.32
N LYS A 170 20.68 3.01 -9.91
CA LYS A 170 20.11 1.75 -9.39
C LYS A 170 19.87 0.74 -10.51
N GLU A 171 19.81 -0.55 -10.17
CA GLU A 171 19.48 -1.61 -11.13
C GLU A 171 18.08 -1.42 -11.75
N LEU A 172 17.11 -0.95 -10.95
CA LEU A 172 15.76 -0.64 -11.43
C LEU A 172 15.32 0.77 -10.97
N PRO A 173 15.73 1.82 -11.70
CA PRO A 173 15.39 3.21 -11.39
C PRO A 173 13.88 3.48 -11.46
N THR A 174 13.46 4.50 -10.74
CA THR A 174 12.13 5.12 -10.85
C THR A 174 12.28 6.44 -11.58
N PHE A 175 12.04 6.41 -12.89
CA PHE A 175 12.04 7.59 -13.75
C PHE A 175 10.82 8.47 -13.48
N LYS A 176 10.83 9.70 -14.00
CA LYS A 176 9.74 10.68 -13.84
C LYS A 176 9.28 11.23 -15.19
N ASP A 177 8.40 12.23 -15.14
CA ASP A 177 7.73 12.81 -16.31
C ASP A 177 8.71 13.31 -17.39
N ASN A 178 9.75 14.05 -17.01
CA ASN A 178 10.72 14.58 -17.98
C ASN A 178 11.58 13.45 -18.58
N ASP A 179 11.94 12.45 -17.78
CA ASP A 179 12.66 11.27 -18.29
C ASP A 179 11.79 10.50 -19.31
N PHE A 180 10.49 10.33 -19.03
CA PHE A 180 9.56 9.66 -19.94
C PHE A 180 9.49 10.35 -21.31
N ILE A 181 9.43 11.69 -21.32
CA ILE A 181 9.38 12.49 -22.55
C ILE A 181 10.73 12.45 -23.28
N ASN A 182 11.84 12.67 -22.56
CA ASN A 182 13.18 12.75 -23.14
C ASN A 182 13.64 11.40 -23.73
N ASP A 183 13.29 10.28 -23.07
CA ASP A 183 13.56 8.94 -23.57
C ASP A 183 12.69 8.56 -24.78
N GLY A 184 11.73 9.41 -25.17
CA GLY A 184 10.76 9.12 -26.22
C GLY A 184 9.87 7.93 -25.89
N GLN A 185 9.68 7.61 -24.60
CA GLN A 185 8.98 6.42 -24.16
C GLN A 185 7.54 6.41 -24.65
N LYS A 186 7.08 5.24 -25.11
CA LYS A 186 5.70 5.00 -25.54
C LYS A 186 5.10 3.85 -24.73
N ILE A 187 3.79 3.92 -24.50
CA ILE A 187 2.99 2.82 -23.95
C ILE A 187 2.03 2.38 -25.04
N TYR A 188 2.30 1.20 -25.62
CA TYR A 188 1.49 0.65 -26.69
C TYR A 188 0.34 -0.18 -26.09
N ILE A 189 -0.86 0.38 -26.13
CA ILE A 189 -2.11 -0.27 -25.73
C ILE A 189 -3.14 -0.03 -26.83
N ASN A 190 -4.04 -0.99 -27.05
CA ASN A 190 -5.12 -0.82 -28.04
C ASN A 190 -6.12 0.26 -27.59
N GLU A 191 -6.89 0.81 -28.54
CA GLU A 191 -7.82 1.91 -28.27
C GLU A 191 -8.92 1.54 -27.27
N ALA A 192 -9.39 0.29 -27.28
CA ALA A 192 -10.38 -0.19 -26.32
C ALA A 192 -9.85 -0.13 -24.87
N ASN A 193 -8.66 -0.67 -24.61
CA ASN A 193 -8.04 -0.66 -23.28
C ASN A 193 -7.63 0.75 -22.86
N LYS A 194 -7.17 1.58 -23.80
CA LYS A 194 -6.85 2.99 -23.55
C LYS A 194 -8.09 3.76 -23.09
N LYS A 195 -9.21 3.61 -23.79
CA LYS A 195 -10.48 4.22 -23.41
C LYS A 195 -10.92 3.76 -22.02
N MET A 196 -10.91 2.45 -21.76
CA MET A 196 -11.25 1.91 -20.44
C MET A 196 -10.34 2.44 -19.33
N PHE A 197 -9.03 2.55 -19.56
CA PHE A 197 -8.07 3.08 -18.60
C PHE A 197 -8.34 4.57 -18.29
N LEU A 198 -8.52 5.39 -19.32
CA LEU A 198 -8.74 6.83 -19.17
C LEU A 198 -10.10 7.14 -18.52
N GLU A 199 -11.13 6.35 -18.80
CA GLU A 199 -12.43 6.47 -18.14
C GLU A 199 -12.34 6.18 -16.64
N LYS A 200 -11.60 5.13 -16.24
CA LYS A 200 -11.34 4.85 -14.82
C LYS A 200 -10.51 5.96 -14.18
N LEU A 201 -9.42 6.37 -14.81
CA LEU A 201 -8.56 7.43 -14.32
C LEU A 201 -9.35 8.73 -14.08
N LYS A 202 -10.26 9.09 -14.98
CA LYS A 202 -11.13 10.26 -14.80
C LYS A 202 -12.01 10.11 -13.56
N LYS A 203 -12.68 8.97 -13.40
CA LYS A 203 -13.56 8.69 -12.24
C LYS A 203 -12.82 8.57 -10.91
N ASP A 204 -11.55 8.19 -10.91
CA ASP A 204 -10.73 8.08 -9.70
C ASP A 204 -10.19 9.44 -9.23
N VAL A 205 -10.12 10.43 -10.13
CA VAL A 205 -9.58 11.78 -9.87
C VAL A 205 -10.66 12.78 -9.48
N GLU A 206 -11.89 12.62 -10.00
CA GLU A 206 -13.08 13.44 -9.67
C GLU A 206 -13.66 13.11 -8.29
#